data_AF-A0A3D4RP81-F1
#
_entry.id   AF-A0A3D4RP81-F1
#
_cell.length_a   1.000
_cell.length_b   1.000
_cell.length_c   1.000
_cell.angle_alpha   90.00
_cell.angle_beta   90.00
_cell.angle_gamma   90.00
#
_symmetry.space_group_name_H-M   'P 1'
#
loop_
_entity.id
_entity.type
_entity.pdbx_description
1 polymer ?
#
loop_
_entity_poly.entity_id
_entity_poly.type
_entity_poly.pdbx_seq_one_letter_code
_entity_poly.pdbx_strand_id
1 'polypeptide(L)'
;MGQKQYGIDEVRLADYARQIRQIAERGVEIGIVIGGGNIFRGLSGAQKGFDRVKGDQMGMLATIINSLALQSALVGEGVKCK
;
A
#
# COMPACT_ATOMS: atom_id res chain seq x y z
N MET A 1 5.58 -2.82 15.97
CA MET A 1 5.88 -3.57 14.73
C MET A 1 4.68 -4.45 14.43
N GLY A 2 4.05 -4.32 13.26
CA GLY A 2 2.89 -5.12 12.88
C GLY A 2 3.23 -6.60 12.63
N GLN A 3 2.27 -7.49 12.95
CA GLN A 3 2.46 -8.93 13.17
C GLN A 3 2.43 -9.79 11.90
N LYS A 4 1.94 -9.29 10.76
CA LYS A 4 1.88 -10.09 9.52
C LYS A 4 3.19 -9.95 8.72
N GLN A 5 3.85 -11.09 8.46
CA GLN A 5 5.10 -11.17 7.70
C GLN A 5 4.92 -10.99 6.18
N TYR A 6 3.67 -11.11 5.70
CA TYR A 6 3.26 -11.00 4.29
C TYR A 6 1.83 -10.45 4.17
N GLY A 7 1.54 -9.73 3.09
CA GLY A 7 0.21 -9.16 2.83
C GLY A 7 -0.01 -7.78 3.46
N ILE A 8 -1.26 -7.47 3.81
CA ILE A 8 -1.67 -6.17 4.35
C ILE A 8 -1.88 -6.28 5.85
N ASP A 9 -1.22 -5.40 6.60
CA ASP A 9 -1.30 -5.31 8.05
C ASP A 9 -2.23 -4.15 8.44
N GLU A 10 -3.43 -4.49 8.88
CA GLU A 10 -4.50 -3.54 9.21
C GLU A 10 -4.10 -2.57 10.32
N VAL A 11 -3.31 -3.01 11.30
CA VAL A 11 -2.84 -2.15 12.40
C VAL A 11 -1.91 -1.07 11.86
N ARG A 12 -0.94 -1.45 11.02
CA ARG A 12 -0.05 -0.48 10.39
C ARG A 12 -0.81 0.47 9.47
N LEU A 13 -1.78 -0.04 8.72
CA LEU A 13 -2.57 0.74 7.79
C LEU A 13 -3.38 1.82 8.52
N ALA A 14 -4.01 1.47 9.64
CA ALA A 14 -4.71 2.42 10.50
C ALA A 14 -3.76 3.45 11.12
N ASP A 15 -2.57 3.03 11.57
CA ASP A 15 -1.56 3.94 12.10
C ASP A 15 -1.06 4.94 11.04
N TYR A 16 -0.90 4.51 9.78
CA TYR A 16 -0.58 5.42 8.68
C TYR A 16 -1.75 6.37 8.37
N ALA A 17 -2.98 5.86 8.32
CA ALA A 17 -4.16 6.68 8.07
C ALA A 17 -4.32 7.80 9.11
N ARG A 18 -4.10 7.51 10.40
CA ARG A 18 -4.12 8.52 11.47
C ARG A 18 -3.05 9.59 11.31
N GLN A 19 -1.83 9.19 10.96
CA GLN A 19 -0.74 10.15 10.72
C GLN A 19 -1.03 11.06 9.53
N ILE A 20 -1.53 10.48 8.42
CA ILE A 20 -1.92 11.23 7.23
C ILE A 20 -3.06 12.20 7.56
N ARG A 21 -4.07 11.76 8.32
CA ARG A 21 -5.16 12.59 8.79
C ARG A 21 -4.66 13.83 9.53
N GLN A 22 -3.75 13.67 10.48
CA GLN A 22 -3.19 14.79 11.25
C GLN A 22 -2.50 15.84 10.38
N ILE A 23 -1.91 15.43 9.26
CA ILE A 23 -1.28 16.33 8.29
C ILE A 23 -2.34 16.99 7.41
N ALA A 24 -3.33 16.22 6.94
CA ALA A 24 -4.42 16.71 6.11
C ALA A 24 -5.28 17.76 6.85
N GLU A 25 -5.52 17.57 8.15
CA GLU A 25 -6.24 18.53 9.03
C GLU A 25 -5.53 19.88 9.15
N ARG A 26 -4.23 19.94 8.85
CA ARG A 26 -3.46 21.20 8.80
C ARG A 26 -3.61 21.95 7.47
N GLY A 27 -4.43 21.44 6.54
CA GLY A 27 -4.68 22.06 5.23
C GLY A 27 -3.60 21.79 4.18
N VAL A 28 -2.74 20.79 4.40
CA VAL A 28 -1.69 20.40 3.44
C VAL A 28 -2.25 19.46 2.39
N GLU A 29 -1.89 19.68 1.12
CA GLU A 29 -2.20 18.76 0.02
C GLU A 29 -1.20 17.61 -0.02
N ILE A 30 -1.69 16.37 -0.05
CA ILE A 30 -0.87 15.16 0.11
C ILE A 30 -1.02 14.27 -1.14
N GLY A 31 0.11 13.97 -1.77
CA GLY A 31 0.24 12.90 -2.77
C GLY A 31 0.91 11.67 -2.16
N ILE A 32 0.36 10.47 -2.41
CA ILE A 32 0.88 9.22 -1.86
C ILE A 32 1.28 8.29 -3.01
N VAL A 33 2.50 7.74 -2.92
CA VAL A 33 2.98 6.68 -3.82
C VAL A 33 3.26 5.44 -2.98
N ILE A 34 2.66 4.31 -3.36
CA ILE A 34 2.75 3.05 -2.61
C ILE A 34 3.38 1.97 -3.47
N GLY A 35 4.35 1.23 -2.91
CA GLY A 35 4.94 0.05 -3.53
C GLY A 35 4.14 -1.23 -3.27
N GLY A 36 4.39 -2.29 -4.04
CA GLY A 36 3.70 -3.59 -3.94
C GLY A 36 4.50 -4.70 -3.24
N GLY A 37 5.67 -4.39 -2.66
CA GLY A 37 6.66 -5.38 -2.19
C GLY A 37 6.22 -6.27 -1.02
N ASN A 38 5.15 -5.92 -0.32
CA ASN A 38 4.50 -6.73 0.71
C ASN A 38 3.57 -7.83 0.13
N ILE A 39 3.11 -7.67 -1.11
CA ILE A 39 2.23 -8.61 -1.83
C ILE A 39 2.98 -9.34 -2.94
N PHE A 40 3.95 -8.70 -3.59
CA PHE A 40 4.76 -9.31 -4.63
C PHE A 40 6.18 -8.73 -4.65
N ARG A 41 7.20 -9.59 -4.52
CA ARG A 41 8.61 -9.22 -4.71
C ARG A 41 9.13 -9.88 -5.98
N GLY A 42 9.17 -9.12 -7.07
CA GLY A 42 9.51 -9.63 -8.41
C GLY A 42 10.85 -10.36 -8.51
N LEU A 43 11.85 -9.96 -7.71
CA LEU A 43 13.16 -10.61 -7.68
C LEU A 43 13.12 -12.05 -7.12
N SER A 44 12.15 -12.39 -6.27
CA SER A 44 12.02 -13.75 -5.73
C SER A 44 11.30 -14.70 -6.71
N GLY A 45 10.54 -14.16 -7.67
CA GLY A 45 9.84 -14.91 -8.71
C GLY A 45 10.70 -15.15 -9.96
N ALA A 46 11.60 -14.22 -10.30
CA ALA A 46 12.48 -14.32 -11.47
C ALA A 46 13.41 -15.55 -11.42
N GLN A 47 13.85 -15.96 -10.22
CA GLN A 47 14.63 -17.20 -10.04
C GLN A 47 13.80 -18.48 -10.28
N LYS A 48 12.46 -18.40 -10.33
CA LYS A 48 11.54 -19.53 -10.53
C LYS A 48 11.00 -19.64 -11.97
N GLY A 49 11.62 -18.95 -12.94
CA GLY A 49 11.24 -19.04 -14.35
C GLY A 49 10.07 -18.13 -14.77
N PHE A 50 9.74 -17.12 -13.98
CA PHE A 50 8.77 -16.10 -14.39
C PHE A 50 9.38 -15.10 -15.37
N ASP A 51 8.63 -14.80 -16.44
CA ASP A 51 8.92 -13.67 -17.32
C ASP A 51 8.92 -12.36 -16.51
N ARG A 52 10.01 -11.61 -16.61
CA ARG A 52 10.21 -10.33 -15.91
C ARG A 52 9.06 -9.36 -16.17
N VAL A 53 8.53 -9.33 -17.40
CA VAL A 53 7.40 -8.45 -17.76
C VAL A 53 6.15 -8.80 -16.97
N LYS A 54 5.85 -10.10 -16.82
CA LYS A 54 4.72 -10.56 -16.00
C LYS A 54 4.93 -10.23 -14.53
N GLY A 55 6.16 -10.35 -14.04
CA GLY A 55 6.52 -9.94 -12.69
C GLY A 55 6.25 -8.46 -12.43
N ASP A 56 6.63 -7.57 -13.35
CA ASP A 56 6.38 -6.14 -13.22
C ASP A 56 4.88 -5.81 -13.23
N GLN A 57 4.10 -6.48 -14.09
CA GLN A 57 2.64 -6.37 -14.10
C GLN A 57 2.01 -6.80 -12.76
N MET A 58 2.45 -7.92 -12.20
CA MET A 58 2.00 -8.38 -10.88
C MET A 58 2.38 -7.37 -9.78
N GLY A 59 3.57 -6.76 -9.88
CA GLY A 59 4.00 -5.68 -9.01
C GLY A 59 3.09 -4.45 -9.08
N MET A 60 2.70 -4.02 -10.28
CA MET A 60 1.75 -2.92 -10.48
C MET A 60 0.35 -3.24 -9.95
N LEU A 61 -0.14 -4.48 -10.10
CA LEU A 61 -1.41 -4.87 -9.48
C LEU A 61 -1.31 -4.85 -7.95
N ALA A 62 -0.19 -5.26 -7.39
CA ALA A 62 0.06 -5.18 -5.96
C ALA A 62 0.03 -3.73 -5.42
N THR A 63 0.51 -2.75 -6.19
CA THR A 63 0.38 -1.33 -5.77
C THR A 63 -1.07 -0.89 -5.74
N ILE A 64 -1.88 -1.27 -6.73
CA ILE A 64 -3.32 -0.97 -6.77
C ILE A 64 -4.03 -1.56 -5.54
N ILE A 65 -3.74 -2.81 -5.19
CA ILE A 65 -4.35 -3.46 -4.02
C ILE A 65 -4.01 -2.69 -2.73
N ASN A 66 -2.74 -2.29 -2.55
CA ASN A 66 -2.35 -1.50 -1.39
C ASN A 66 -3.00 -0.11 -1.37
N SER A 67 -3.14 0.53 -2.53
CA SER A 67 -3.82 1.83 -2.65
C SER A 67 -5.29 1.75 -2.23
N LEU A 68 -6.00 0.71 -2.67
CA LEU A 68 -7.40 0.48 -2.26
C LEU A 68 -7.52 0.24 -0.75
N ALA A 69 -6.60 -0.53 -0.18
CA ALA A 69 -6.57 -0.76 1.26
C ALA A 69 -6.34 0.56 2.03
N LEU A 70 -5.31 1.33 1.65
CA LEU A 70 -5.01 2.60 2.32
C LEU A 70 -6.16 3.60 2.16
N GLN A 71 -6.78 3.68 0.97
CA GLN A 71 -7.95 4.52 0.73
C GLN A 71 -9.08 4.15 1.70
N SER A 72 -9.39 2.86 1.85
CA SER A 72 -10.42 2.41 2.79
C SER A 72 -10.09 2.80 4.24
N ALA A 73 -8.83 2.68 4.66
CA ALA A 73 -8.40 3.08 5.99
C ALA A 73 -8.52 4.61 6.21
N LEU A 74 -8.12 5.40 5.22
CA LEU A 74 -8.24 6.86 5.25
C LEU A 74 -9.70 7.30 5.34
N VAL A 75 -10.59 6.68 4.55
CA VAL A 75 -12.04 6.93 4.61
C VAL A 75 -12.60 6.55 5.98
N GLY A 76 -12.15 5.43 6.56
CA GLY A 76 -12.54 5.00 7.91
C GLY A 76 -12.14 6.00 9.00
N GLU A 77 -11.03 6.70 8.82
CA GLU A 77 -10.56 7.78 9.71
C GLU A 77 -11.18 9.16 9.36
N GLY A 78 -12.11 9.22 8.39
CA GLY A 78 -12.82 10.44 8.00
C GLY A 78 -12.05 11.36 7.04
N VAL A 79 -10.95 10.89 6.46
CA VAL A 79 -10.16 11.65 5.48
C VAL A 79 -10.77 11.50 4.09
N LYS A 80 -11.12 12.63 3.45
CA LYS A 80 -11.51 12.62 2.03
C LYS A 80 -10.29 12.36 1.16
N CYS A 81 -10.35 11.30 0.37
CA CYS A 81 -9.38 10.95 -0.64
C CYS A 81 -10.10 10.55 -1.95
N LYS A 82 -9.40 10.70 -3.09
CA LYS A 82 -9.92 10.40 -4.43
C LYS A 82 -9.27 9.13 -4.96
#